data_AF-A0A8E1QZ75-F1
#
_entry.id   AF-A0A8E1QZ75-F1
#
_cell.length_a   1.000
_cell.length_b   1.000
_cell.length_c   1.000
_cell.angle_alpha   90.00
_cell.angle_beta   90.00
_cell.angle_gamma   90.00
#
_symmetry.space_group_name_H-M   'P 1'
#
loop_
_entity.id
_entity.type
_entity.pdbx_description
1 polymer ?
#
loop_
_entity_poly.entity_id
_entity_poly.type
_entity_poly.pdbx_seq_one_letter_code
_entity_poly.pdbx_strand_id
1 'polypeptide(L)'
;MKFKKIDKDELVGNVVVGGVLAGLVLSIPFVMLADGVKKIYNRIPAVARKRERLNAEIRKLEQILGLEGRDETCVQYDPYFYRNFSRDRLHYYYALKNKVERGYKSPDIVLAMKIKKPEINFLDMLESPICRANSGPSKYIVYLMADKGIYNIPDEAVQKVLKEDLGMELVDNDFKSLGLATLSECGRPGDYFIMSSPGEYLYEDVSYKNETIKKLIEDFRQRIQKL
;
A
#
# COMPACT_ATOMS: atom_id res chain seq x y z
N MET A 1 -28.75 -16.41 54.35
CA MET A 1 -28.10 -16.84 53.09
C MET A 1 -28.45 -15.80 52.02
N LYS A 2 -27.50 -14.93 51.61
CA LYS A 2 -27.77 -13.90 50.59
C LYS A 2 -27.48 -14.50 49.21
N PHE A 3 -28.52 -14.68 48.39
CA PHE A 3 -28.33 -15.04 46.99
C PHE A 3 -27.80 -13.82 46.23
N LYS A 4 -26.58 -13.96 45.68
CA LYS A 4 -25.96 -12.95 44.82
C LYS A 4 -26.78 -12.90 43.53
N LYS A 5 -27.46 -11.77 43.24
CA LYS A 5 -28.11 -11.53 41.95
C LYS A 5 -26.99 -11.49 40.90
N ILE A 6 -26.99 -12.45 39.98
CA ILE A 6 -26.09 -12.43 38.83
C ILE A 6 -26.66 -11.41 37.85
N ASP A 7 -25.84 -10.46 37.43
CA ASP A 7 -26.23 -9.42 36.50
C ASP A 7 -26.42 -10.01 35.09
N LYS A 8 -27.48 -9.62 34.39
CA LYS A 8 -27.79 -10.19 33.07
C LYS A 8 -26.71 -9.82 32.05
N ASP A 9 -26.08 -8.67 32.21
CA ASP A 9 -25.03 -8.18 31.33
C ASP A 9 -23.71 -8.94 31.54
N GLU A 10 -23.43 -9.39 32.76
CA GLU A 10 -22.28 -10.25 33.09
C GLU A 10 -22.45 -11.67 32.52
N LEU A 11 -23.69 -12.18 32.49
CA LEU A 11 -24.02 -13.46 31.88
C LEU A 11 -23.88 -13.42 30.35
N VAL A 12 -24.37 -12.35 29.70
CA VAL A 12 -24.25 -12.16 28.26
C VAL A 12 -22.78 -12.00 27.85
N GLY A 13 -21.99 -11.22 28.60
CA GLY A 13 -20.55 -11.08 28.37
C GLY A 13 -19.81 -12.42 28.40
N ASN A 14 -20.08 -13.24 29.43
CA ASN A 14 -19.42 -14.56 29.56
C ASN A 14 -19.88 -15.58 28.51
N VAL A 15 -21.15 -15.56 28.10
CA VAL A 15 -21.67 -16.44 27.04
C VAL A 15 -21.12 -16.05 25.67
N VAL A 16 -21.01 -14.75 25.37
CA VAL A 16 -20.43 -14.26 24.11
C VAL A 16 -18.93 -14.55 24.05
N VAL A 17 -18.18 -14.25 25.12
CA VAL A 17 -16.74 -14.55 25.20
C VAL A 17 -16.50 -16.06 25.15
N GLY A 18 -17.29 -16.85 25.88
CA GLY A 18 -17.21 -18.32 25.85
C GLY A 18 -17.54 -18.91 24.48
N GLY A 19 -18.56 -18.39 23.79
CA GLY A 19 -18.94 -18.81 22.44
C GLY A 19 -17.88 -18.48 21.38
N VAL A 20 -17.26 -17.29 21.45
CA VAL A 20 -16.16 -16.88 20.55
C VAL A 20 -14.92 -17.75 20.78
N LEU A 21 -14.55 -18.00 22.04
CA LEU A 21 -13.41 -18.88 22.37
C LEU A 21 -13.67 -20.32 21.92
N ALA A 22 -14.87 -20.86 22.10
CA ALA A 22 -15.23 -22.20 21.63
C ALA A 22 -15.19 -22.29 20.09
N GLY A 23 -15.69 -21.28 19.37
CA GLY A 23 -15.63 -21.23 17.91
C GLY A 23 -14.20 -21.14 17.37
N LEU A 24 -13.31 -20.41 18.04
CA LEU A 24 -11.89 -20.35 17.70
C LEU A 24 -11.21 -21.71 17.92
N VAL A 25 -11.43 -22.35 19.06
CA VAL A 25 -10.83 -23.67 19.37
C VAL A 25 -11.26 -24.75 18.38
N LEU A 26 -12.52 -24.75 17.94
CA LEU A 26 -13.02 -25.73 16.97
C LEU A 26 -12.52 -25.51 15.53
N SER A 27 -12.12 -24.28 15.16
CA SER A 27 -11.64 -23.96 13.82
C SER A 27 -10.13 -24.20 13.64
N ILE A 28 -9.34 -24.11 14.71
CA ILE A 28 -7.87 -24.34 14.69
C ILE A 28 -7.48 -25.69 14.03
N PRO A 29 -8.13 -26.83 14.33
CA PRO A 29 -7.79 -28.12 13.70
C PRO A 29 -7.97 -28.12 12.18
N PHE A 30 -9.00 -27.45 11.65
CA PHE A 30 -9.26 -27.36 10.21
C PHE A 30 -8.21 -26.50 9.51
N VAL A 31 -7.79 -25.39 10.12
CA VAL A 31 -6.70 -24.55 9.60
C VAL A 31 -5.38 -25.33 9.56
N MET A 32 -5.05 -26.03 10.64
CA MET A 32 -3.83 -26.86 10.70
C MET A 32 -3.84 -27.97 9.65
N LEU A 33 -4.99 -28.62 9.42
CA LEU A 33 -5.14 -29.63 8.37
C LEU A 33 -4.97 -29.03 6.97
N ALA A 34 -5.59 -27.89 6.70
CA ALA A 34 -5.46 -27.20 5.41
C ALA A 34 -4.00 -26.81 5.12
N ASP A 35 -3.29 -26.27 6.13
CA ASP A 35 -1.87 -25.92 6.01
C ASP A 35 -0.99 -27.15 5.83
N GLY A 36 -1.28 -28.24 6.54
CA GLY A 36 -0.60 -29.52 6.40
C GLY A 36 -0.73 -30.10 4.99
N VAL A 37 -1.95 -30.15 4.45
CA VAL A 37 -2.23 -30.62 3.09
C VAL A 37 -1.52 -29.74 2.06
N LYS A 38 -1.57 -28.41 2.22
CA LYS A 38 -0.87 -27.45 1.34
C LYS A 38 0.64 -27.69 1.33
N LYS A 39 1.24 -27.98 2.48
CA LYS A 39 2.68 -28.26 2.60
C LYS A 39 3.07 -29.56 1.89
N ILE A 40 2.25 -30.61 1.97
CA ILE A 40 2.48 -31.88 1.28
C ILE A 40 2.32 -31.71 -0.23
N TYR A 41 1.25 -31.05 -0.67
CA TYR A 41 1.01 -30.76 -2.09
C TYR A 41 2.18 -29.99 -2.72
N ASN A 42 2.69 -28.98 -2.01
CA ASN A 42 3.82 -28.17 -2.47
C ASN A 42 5.14 -28.95 -2.55
N ARG A 43 5.26 -30.12 -1.90
CA ARG A 43 6.45 -31.00 -1.98
C ARG A 43 6.40 -31.96 -3.16
N ILE A 44 5.29 -32.05 -3.89
CA ILE A 44 5.20 -32.89 -5.09
C ILE A 44 6.20 -32.36 -6.13
N PRO A 45 7.17 -33.17 -6.62
CA PRO A 45 8.27 -32.69 -7.47
C PRO A 45 7.81 -32.00 -8.76
N ALA A 46 6.69 -32.44 -9.34
CA ALA A 46 6.12 -31.79 -10.53
C ALA A 46 5.57 -30.38 -10.23
N VAL A 47 4.95 -30.20 -9.06
CA VAL A 47 4.39 -28.91 -8.62
C VAL A 47 5.52 -27.94 -8.27
N ALA A 48 6.52 -28.42 -7.53
CA ALA A 48 7.72 -27.64 -7.19
C ALA A 48 8.42 -27.11 -8.45
N ARG A 49 8.68 -27.99 -9.44
CA ARG A 49 9.29 -27.59 -10.72
C ARG A 49 8.47 -26.55 -11.49
N LYS A 50 7.13 -26.64 -11.49
CA LYS A 50 6.28 -25.63 -12.13
C LYS A 50 6.39 -24.27 -11.43
N ARG A 51 6.40 -24.27 -10.10
CA ARG A 51 6.57 -23.05 -9.29
C ARG A 51 7.94 -22.41 -9.51
N GLU A 52 9.01 -23.19 -9.53
CA GLU A 52 10.37 -22.71 -9.81
C GLU A 52 10.48 -22.06 -11.18
N ARG A 53 9.91 -22.69 -12.22
CA ARG A 53 9.87 -22.12 -13.58
C ARG A 53 9.11 -20.79 -13.62
N LEU A 54 7.91 -20.76 -13.04
CA LEU A 54 7.12 -19.52 -12.96
C LEU A 54 7.88 -18.42 -12.19
N ASN A 55 8.48 -18.75 -11.05
CA ASN A 55 9.29 -17.82 -10.28
C ASN A 55 10.48 -17.31 -11.09
N ALA A 56 11.16 -18.18 -11.85
CA ALA A 56 12.29 -17.78 -12.70
C ALA A 56 11.84 -16.84 -13.84
N GLU A 57 10.68 -17.07 -14.45
CA GLU A 57 10.12 -16.16 -15.44
C GLU A 57 9.73 -14.81 -14.84
N ILE A 58 9.07 -14.81 -13.67
CA ILE A 58 8.77 -13.59 -12.91
C ILE A 58 10.05 -12.81 -12.62
N ARG A 59 11.12 -13.47 -12.17
CA ARG A 59 12.41 -12.81 -11.90
C ARG A 59 12.99 -12.09 -13.10
N LYS A 60 12.91 -12.70 -14.29
CA LYS A 60 13.36 -12.06 -15.53
C LYS A 60 12.54 -10.82 -15.85
N LEU A 61 11.22 -10.89 -15.69
CA LEU A 61 10.32 -9.75 -15.91
C LEU A 61 10.54 -8.64 -14.87
N GLU A 62 10.76 -9.00 -13.60
CA GLU A 62 11.12 -8.06 -12.53
C GLU A 62 12.41 -7.32 -12.87
N GLN A 63 13.46 -8.02 -13.34
CA GLN A 63 14.71 -7.39 -13.78
C GLN A 63 14.50 -6.40 -14.92
N ILE A 64 13.73 -6.77 -15.95
CA ILE A 64 13.42 -5.88 -17.08
C ILE A 64 12.71 -4.61 -16.61
N LEU A 65 11.84 -4.73 -15.60
CA LEU A 65 11.08 -3.63 -15.02
C LEU A 65 11.81 -2.91 -13.87
N GLY A 66 13.07 -3.28 -13.55
CA GLY A 66 13.85 -2.67 -12.47
C GLY A 66 13.39 -2.99 -11.04
N LEU A 67 12.63 -4.08 -10.86
CA LEU A 67 11.96 -4.45 -9.62
C LEU A 67 12.83 -5.36 -8.72
N GLU A 68 13.99 -4.86 -8.30
CA GLU A 68 14.97 -5.65 -7.52
C GLU A 68 14.57 -5.86 -6.04
N GLY A 69 15.16 -6.86 -5.40
CA GLY A 69 15.02 -7.11 -3.96
C GLY A 69 13.67 -7.70 -3.50
N ARG A 70 12.80 -8.10 -4.43
CA ARG A 70 11.51 -8.75 -4.13
C ARG A 70 11.72 -10.19 -3.69
N ASP A 71 10.82 -10.73 -2.88
CA ASP A 71 10.82 -12.16 -2.56
C ASP A 71 9.80 -12.94 -3.43
N GLU A 72 9.72 -14.26 -3.22
CA GLU A 72 8.77 -15.11 -3.94
C GLU A 72 7.33 -15.02 -3.44
N THR A 73 7.07 -14.20 -2.42
CA THR A 73 5.73 -13.95 -1.88
C THR A 73 5.08 -12.73 -2.51
N CYS A 74 5.86 -11.86 -3.16
CA CYS A 74 5.35 -10.70 -3.87
C CYS A 74 4.39 -11.10 -5.01
N VAL A 75 3.18 -10.53 -5.01
CA VAL A 75 2.12 -10.82 -5.99
C VAL A 75 1.62 -9.57 -6.72
N GLN A 76 2.25 -8.42 -6.50
CA GLN A 76 1.80 -7.12 -7.01
C GLN A 76 2.98 -6.34 -7.60
N TYR A 77 2.72 -5.61 -8.68
CA TYR A 77 3.73 -4.74 -9.28
C TYR A 77 4.10 -3.60 -8.33
N ASP A 78 3.12 -2.88 -7.78
CA ASP A 78 3.32 -1.87 -6.74
C ASP A 78 2.44 -2.27 -5.55
N PRO A 79 2.98 -2.76 -4.43
CA PRO A 79 2.16 -3.16 -3.27
C PRO A 79 1.32 -2.04 -2.65
N TYR A 80 1.65 -0.78 -2.93
CA TYR A 80 1.03 0.40 -2.34
C TYR A 80 -0.03 1.04 -3.24
N PHE A 81 -0.20 0.52 -4.46
CA PHE A 81 -1.23 1.00 -5.37
C PHE A 81 -2.63 0.75 -4.82
N TYR A 82 -3.40 1.83 -4.67
CA TYR A 82 -4.71 1.81 -4.00
C TYR A 82 -5.75 0.87 -4.65
N ARG A 83 -5.55 0.53 -5.94
CA ARG A 83 -6.39 -0.37 -6.73
C ARG A 83 -5.72 -1.72 -7.02
N ASN A 84 -4.90 -2.20 -6.09
CA ASN A 84 -4.33 -3.53 -6.24
C ASN A 84 -5.39 -4.62 -6.12
N PHE A 85 -5.46 -5.48 -7.15
CA PHE A 85 -6.38 -6.62 -7.19
C PHE A 85 -5.68 -7.96 -7.43
N SER A 86 -4.36 -7.99 -7.64
CA SER A 86 -3.65 -9.25 -7.83
C SER A 86 -3.57 -10.02 -6.52
N ARG A 87 -4.00 -11.30 -6.58
CA ARG A 87 -4.14 -12.18 -5.41
C ARG A 87 -3.20 -13.37 -5.43
N ASP A 88 -2.52 -13.63 -6.53
CA ASP A 88 -1.64 -14.80 -6.67
C ASP A 88 -0.49 -14.57 -7.66
N ARG A 89 0.48 -15.49 -7.66
CA ARG A 89 1.71 -15.41 -8.45
C ARG A 89 1.47 -15.54 -9.95
N LEU A 90 0.43 -16.25 -10.39
CA LEU A 90 0.14 -16.41 -11.82
C LEU A 90 -0.45 -15.13 -12.40
N HIS A 91 -1.37 -14.47 -11.67
CA HIS A 91 -1.85 -13.14 -12.04
C HIS A 91 -0.72 -12.12 -12.04
N TYR A 92 0.18 -12.17 -11.06
CA TYR A 92 1.36 -11.32 -11.03
C TYR A 92 2.23 -11.49 -12.28
N TYR A 93 2.51 -12.74 -12.66
CA TYR A 93 3.26 -13.04 -13.89
C TYR A 93 2.63 -12.39 -15.14
N TYR A 94 1.33 -12.56 -15.35
CA TYR A 94 0.65 -11.96 -16.51
C TYR A 94 0.62 -10.43 -16.45
N ALA A 95 0.47 -9.85 -15.25
CA ALA A 95 0.53 -8.40 -15.06
C ALA A 95 1.92 -7.86 -15.44
N LEU A 96 3.01 -8.49 -14.96
CA LEU A 96 4.37 -8.12 -15.33
C LEU A 96 4.62 -8.29 -16.83
N LYS A 97 4.22 -9.42 -17.40
CA LYS A 97 4.39 -9.72 -18.82
C LYS A 97 3.72 -8.66 -19.70
N ASN A 98 2.46 -8.35 -19.42
CA ASN A 98 1.71 -7.32 -20.14
C ASN A 98 2.34 -5.93 -19.97
N LYS A 99 2.94 -5.61 -18.81
CA LYS A 99 3.67 -4.36 -18.61
C LYS A 99 4.94 -4.30 -19.46
N VAL A 100 5.72 -5.37 -19.49
CA VAL A 100 6.92 -5.47 -20.35
C VAL A 100 6.55 -5.34 -21.82
N GLU A 101 5.53 -6.08 -22.28
CA GLU A 101 5.06 -6.04 -23.69
C GLU A 101 4.58 -4.66 -24.11
N ARG A 102 3.96 -3.90 -23.19
CA ARG A 102 3.51 -2.52 -23.42
C ARG A 102 4.60 -1.48 -23.22
N GLY A 103 5.81 -1.86 -22.82
CA GLY A 103 6.87 -0.92 -22.46
C GLY A 103 6.45 0.06 -21.36
N TYR A 104 5.68 -0.42 -20.38
CA TYR A 104 5.15 0.41 -19.30
C TYR A 104 6.28 1.14 -18.56
N LYS A 105 6.10 2.43 -18.33
CA LYS A 105 6.96 3.25 -17.48
C LYS A 105 6.10 3.88 -16.39
N SER A 106 6.59 3.82 -15.15
CA SER A 106 5.97 4.56 -14.05
C SER A 106 6.11 6.08 -14.31
N PRO A 107 5.15 6.90 -13.85
CA PRO A 107 5.29 8.34 -13.88
C PRO A 107 6.56 8.81 -13.17
N ASP A 108 7.15 9.89 -13.67
CA ASP A 108 8.31 10.56 -13.08
C ASP A 108 7.98 11.20 -11.72
N ILE A 109 6.73 11.67 -11.58
CA ILE A 109 6.15 12.13 -10.33
C ILE A 109 4.89 11.30 -10.05
N VAL A 110 4.91 10.52 -8.98
CA VAL A 110 3.80 9.69 -8.52
C VAL A 110 3.06 10.40 -7.40
N LEU A 111 1.74 10.54 -7.53
CA LEU A 111 0.89 10.98 -6.43
C LEU A 111 0.66 9.83 -5.45
N ALA A 112 0.80 10.13 -4.16
CA ALA A 112 0.41 9.27 -3.07
C ALA A 112 -0.48 10.03 -2.08
N MET A 113 -1.33 9.30 -1.36
CA MET A 113 -2.26 9.88 -0.40
C MET A 113 -2.17 9.21 0.96
N LYS A 114 -2.44 10.00 2.00
CA LYS A 114 -2.62 9.55 3.37
C LYS A 114 -3.94 10.09 3.89
N ILE A 115 -4.78 9.22 4.46
CA ILE A 115 -5.94 9.68 5.22
C ILE A 115 -5.43 10.47 6.43
N LYS A 116 -5.89 11.72 6.57
CA LYS A 116 -5.73 12.44 7.83
C LYS A 116 -6.67 11.76 8.83
N LYS A 117 -6.11 10.93 9.72
CA LYS A 117 -6.92 10.27 10.76
C LYS A 117 -7.71 11.34 11.51
N PRO A 118 -9.05 11.24 11.63
CA PRO A 118 -9.74 11.97 12.68
C PRO A 118 -9.24 11.48 14.05
N GLU A 119 -9.30 12.31 15.08
CA GLU A 119 -8.90 12.01 16.47
C GLU A 119 -9.79 10.94 17.14
N ILE A 120 -10.04 9.79 16.51
CA ILE A 120 -10.97 8.78 17.02
C ILE A 120 -10.25 7.46 17.36
N ASN A 121 -10.73 6.87 18.47
CA ASN A 121 -10.20 5.75 19.23
C ASN A 121 -9.90 4.47 18.45
N PHE A 122 -8.88 3.77 18.96
CA PHE A 122 -8.15 2.60 18.46
C PHE A 122 -8.99 1.39 17.99
N LEU A 123 -10.26 1.27 18.38
CA LEU A 123 -11.10 0.10 18.06
C LEU A 123 -11.57 0.04 16.60
N ASP A 124 -11.62 1.18 15.90
CA ASP A 124 -12.05 1.26 14.49
C ASP A 124 -10.96 0.81 13.50
N MET A 125 -9.75 0.47 14.00
CA MET A 125 -8.53 0.29 13.21
C MET A 125 -8.28 -1.14 12.71
N LEU A 126 -9.15 -2.10 13.07
CA LEU A 126 -8.92 -3.53 12.80
C LEU A 126 -9.33 -3.99 11.39
N GLU A 127 -9.93 -3.13 10.57
CA GLU A 127 -10.25 -3.44 9.18
C GLU A 127 -9.44 -2.56 8.22
N SER A 128 -8.55 -3.22 7.45
CA SER A 128 -7.86 -2.76 6.24
C SER A 128 -7.76 -1.23 5.99
N PRO A 129 -6.54 -0.66 5.90
CA PRO A 129 -6.32 0.79 5.71
C PRO A 129 -7.00 1.40 4.46
N ILE A 130 -7.45 0.58 3.52
CA ILE A 130 -7.92 0.99 2.18
C ILE A 130 -9.47 0.94 2.10
N CYS A 131 -10.17 0.35 3.07
CA CYS A 131 -11.61 0.08 2.96
C CYS A 131 -12.56 1.23 3.35
N ARG A 132 -12.08 2.41 3.76
CA ARG A 132 -12.95 3.59 4.00
C ARG A 132 -12.77 4.72 2.99
N ALA A 133 -12.56 4.40 1.71
CA ALA A 133 -12.83 5.38 0.64
C ALA A 133 -14.33 5.75 0.53
N ASN A 134 -15.23 5.01 1.18
CA ASN A 134 -16.67 5.11 0.99
C ASN A 134 -17.48 5.56 2.22
N SER A 135 -16.85 6.00 3.32
CA SER A 135 -17.57 6.37 4.56
C SER A 135 -17.07 7.69 5.14
N GLY A 136 -17.56 8.80 4.58
CA GLY A 136 -17.38 10.18 5.06
C GLY A 136 -16.39 11.01 4.22
N PRO A 137 -16.41 12.36 4.32
CA PRO A 137 -15.44 13.22 3.66
C PRO A 137 -14.09 13.12 4.38
N SER A 138 -13.43 11.98 4.20
CA SER A 138 -12.05 11.81 4.65
C SER A 138 -11.20 12.82 3.91
N LYS A 139 -10.49 13.65 4.66
CA LYS A 139 -9.51 14.56 4.10
C LYS A 139 -8.19 13.84 3.95
N TYR A 140 -7.55 14.04 2.80
CA TYR A 140 -6.30 13.40 2.45
C TYR A 140 -5.19 14.43 2.39
N ILE A 141 -4.03 14.05 2.90
CA ILE A 141 -2.77 14.72 2.62
C ILE A 141 -2.21 14.06 1.36
N VAL A 142 -1.86 14.88 0.38
CA VAL A 142 -1.25 14.42 -0.86
C VAL A 142 0.26 14.53 -0.75
N TYR A 143 0.95 13.58 -1.36
CA TYR A 143 2.40 13.52 -1.43
C TYR A 143 2.79 13.36 -2.89
N LEU A 144 3.83 14.09 -3.30
CA LEU A 144 4.46 13.96 -4.59
C LEU A 144 5.74 13.14 -4.38
N MET A 145 5.80 12.00 -5.06
CA MET A 145 6.97 11.13 -5.07
C MET A 145 7.71 11.36 -6.39
N ALA A 146 8.88 11.99 -6.33
CA ALA A 146 9.69 12.26 -7.51
C ALA A 146 10.84 11.25 -7.65
N ASP A 147 11.00 10.70 -8.84
CA ASP A 147 12.00 9.68 -9.18
C ASP A 147 13.43 10.26 -9.06
N LYS A 148 14.28 9.65 -8.21
CA LYS A 148 15.67 10.07 -7.95
C LYS A 148 16.61 9.86 -9.14
N GLY A 149 16.25 9.01 -10.10
CA GLY A 149 16.98 8.86 -11.36
C GLY A 149 16.75 10.03 -12.32
N ILE A 150 15.58 10.67 -12.23
CA ILE A 150 15.16 11.80 -13.08
C ILE A 150 15.44 13.14 -12.41
N TYR A 151 15.21 13.26 -11.10
CA TYR A 151 15.30 14.50 -10.34
C TYR A 151 16.29 14.36 -9.17
N ASN A 152 16.96 15.46 -8.82
CA ASN A 152 17.80 15.50 -7.63
C ASN A 152 16.94 15.72 -6.38
N ILE A 153 17.37 15.15 -5.25
CA ILE A 153 16.81 15.52 -3.95
C ILE A 153 17.08 17.02 -3.75
N PRO A 154 16.06 17.84 -3.43
CA PRO A 154 16.24 19.28 -3.32
C PRO A 154 17.20 19.60 -2.16
N ASP A 155 18.18 20.46 -2.40
CA ASP A 155 19.05 21.00 -1.35
C ASP A 155 18.30 21.98 -0.44
N GLU A 156 18.95 22.47 0.62
CA GLU A 156 18.31 23.37 1.58
C GLU A 156 17.76 24.66 0.96
N ALA A 157 18.43 25.21 -0.06
CA ALA A 157 17.99 26.42 -0.73
C ALA A 157 16.72 26.15 -1.56
N VAL A 158 16.69 25.04 -2.30
CA VAL A 158 15.52 24.61 -3.07
C VAL A 158 14.37 24.24 -2.14
N GLN A 159 14.64 23.53 -1.04
CA GLN A 159 13.62 23.20 -0.03
C GLN A 159 12.98 24.44 0.57
N LYS A 160 13.77 25.49 0.86
CA LYS A 160 13.25 26.76 1.35
C LYS A 160 12.29 27.41 0.33
N VAL A 161 12.68 27.45 -0.93
CA VAL A 161 11.85 27.99 -2.03
C VAL A 161 10.58 27.17 -2.24
N LEU A 162 10.67 25.84 -2.17
CA LEU A 162 9.50 24.94 -2.25
C LEU A 162 8.53 25.15 -1.08
N LYS A 163 9.06 25.39 0.12
CA LYS A 163 8.24 25.68 1.30
C LYS A 163 7.58 27.05 1.23
N GLU A 164 8.33 28.08 0.86
CA GLU A 164 7.84 29.47 0.83
C GLU A 164 6.79 29.69 -0.27
N ASP A 165 7.02 29.18 -1.48
CA ASP A 165 6.13 29.48 -2.61
C ASP A 165 5.04 28.42 -2.81
N LEU A 166 5.34 27.15 -2.52
CA LEU A 166 4.41 26.03 -2.75
C LEU A 166 3.90 25.40 -1.45
N GLY A 167 4.40 25.81 -0.28
CA GLY A 167 4.02 25.18 1.00
C GLY A 167 4.38 23.69 1.08
N MET A 168 5.38 23.24 0.32
CA MET A 168 5.79 21.84 0.27
C MET A 168 6.97 21.58 1.20
N GLU A 169 6.97 20.40 1.82
CA GLU A 169 8.04 19.99 2.74
C GLU A 169 8.59 18.62 2.35
N LEU A 170 9.92 18.47 2.43
CA LEU A 170 10.58 17.19 2.23
C LEU A 170 10.29 16.27 3.41
N VAL A 171 9.92 15.04 3.11
CA VAL A 171 9.57 14.04 4.12
C VAL A 171 10.66 12.98 4.18
N ASP A 172 11.36 12.92 5.31
CA ASP A 172 12.47 11.99 5.55
C ASP A 172 12.02 10.64 6.17
N ASN A 173 10.72 10.39 6.21
CA ASN A 173 10.17 9.11 6.66
C ASN A 173 10.08 8.13 5.49
N ASP A 174 10.26 6.84 5.78
CA ASP A 174 10.05 5.80 4.78
C ASP A 174 8.57 5.73 4.38
N PHE A 175 8.33 5.42 3.10
CA PHE A 175 6.99 5.35 2.53
C PHE A 175 6.03 4.46 3.35
N LYS A 176 6.55 3.37 3.92
CA LYS A 176 5.77 2.41 4.71
C LYS A 176 5.35 2.98 6.06
N SER A 177 6.23 3.68 6.80
CA SER A 177 5.83 4.30 8.08
C SER A 177 4.81 5.42 7.89
N LEU A 178 4.85 6.10 6.74
CA LEU A 178 3.87 7.12 6.39
C LEU A 178 2.48 6.53 6.13
N GLY A 179 2.38 5.25 5.79
CA GLY A 179 1.11 4.58 5.49
C GLY A 179 0.45 5.12 4.22
N LEU A 180 1.27 5.42 3.21
CA LEU A 180 0.82 6.02 1.95
C LEU A 180 0.23 4.98 1.01
N ALA A 181 -0.74 5.41 0.19
CA ALA A 181 -1.25 4.67 -0.95
C ALA A 181 -0.99 5.45 -2.25
N THR A 182 -0.40 4.82 -3.26
CA THR A 182 -0.10 5.45 -4.55
C THR A 182 -1.34 5.46 -5.46
N LEU A 183 -1.51 6.54 -6.23
CA LEU A 183 -2.60 6.70 -7.21
C LEU A 183 -2.27 6.18 -8.60
N SER A 184 -1.01 5.85 -8.82
CA SER A 184 -0.49 5.20 -10.01
C SER A 184 0.57 4.21 -9.57
N GLU A 185 0.63 3.06 -10.24
CA GLU A 185 1.66 2.06 -9.96
C GLU A 185 3.07 2.65 -10.11
N CYS A 186 3.86 2.54 -9.05
CA CYS A 186 5.25 2.95 -9.00
C CYS A 186 6.19 1.75 -8.85
N GLY A 187 7.48 1.97 -9.10
CA GLY A 187 8.50 0.95 -8.89
C GLY A 187 8.75 0.70 -7.40
N ARG A 188 10.01 0.82 -6.97
CA ARG A 188 10.34 0.71 -5.55
C ARG A 188 10.16 2.09 -4.89
N PRO A 189 9.43 2.21 -3.76
CA PRO A 189 9.25 3.51 -3.11
C PRO A 189 10.57 4.21 -2.71
N GLY A 190 11.63 3.44 -2.44
CA GLY A 190 12.96 3.98 -2.12
C GLY A 190 13.65 4.72 -3.27
N ASP A 191 13.21 4.49 -4.51
CA ASP A 191 13.74 5.16 -5.70
C ASP A 191 13.16 6.57 -5.85
N TYR A 192 12.22 6.96 -4.97
CA TYR A 192 11.60 8.27 -4.96
C TYR A 192 12.01 9.06 -3.71
N PHE A 193 12.06 10.38 -3.82
CA PHE A 193 11.97 11.26 -2.65
C PHE A 193 10.55 11.81 -2.54
N ILE A 194 10.13 12.15 -1.33
CA ILE A 194 8.73 12.40 -1.01
C ILE A 194 8.59 13.84 -0.53
N MET A 195 7.70 14.60 -1.17
CA MET A 195 7.32 15.95 -0.75
C MET A 195 5.84 15.96 -0.36
N SER A 196 5.48 16.56 0.77
CA SER A 196 4.07 16.79 1.10
C SER A 196 3.51 17.98 0.31
N SER A 197 2.29 17.87 -0.21
CA SER A 197 1.57 18.99 -0.79
C SER A 197 1.03 19.94 0.31
N PRO A 198 0.79 21.22 0.01
CA PRO A 198 0.05 22.10 0.90
C PRO A 198 -1.41 21.66 1.02
N GLY A 199 -2.00 21.82 2.22
CA GLY A 199 -3.43 21.69 2.43
C GLY A 199 -3.98 20.26 2.47
N GLU A 200 -5.29 20.16 2.32
CA GLU A 200 -6.07 18.94 2.48
C GLU A 200 -7.05 18.79 1.31
N TYR A 201 -7.19 17.58 0.81
CA TYR A 201 -7.97 17.29 -0.39
C TYR A 201 -9.05 16.26 -0.11
N LEU A 202 -10.18 16.37 -0.81
CA LEU A 202 -11.13 15.27 -0.90
C LEU A 202 -10.58 14.22 -1.85
N TYR A 203 -10.94 12.96 -1.62
CA TYR A 203 -10.48 11.84 -2.44
C TYR A 203 -10.74 12.05 -3.95
N GLU A 204 -11.90 12.60 -4.30
CA GLU A 204 -12.31 12.87 -5.68
C GLU A 204 -11.49 13.97 -6.37
N ASP A 205 -10.88 14.87 -5.59
CA ASP A 205 -10.03 15.94 -6.10
C ASP A 205 -8.58 15.48 -6.34
N VAL A 206 -8.14 14.40 -5.71
CA VAL A 206 -6.77 13.88 -5.87
C VAL A 206 -6.68 13.09 -7.17
N SER A 207 -6.38 13.80 -8.27
CA SER A 207 -6.26 13.21 -9.60
C SER A 207 -5.33 14.03 -10.47
N TYR A 208 -4.57 13.35 -11.35
CA TYR A 208 -3.77 14.01 -12.40
C TYR A 208 -4.61 14.86 -13.37
N LYS A 209 -5.94 14.67 -13.38
CA LYS A 209 -6.89 15.45 -14.19
C LYS A 209 -7.44 16.69 -13.47
N ASN A 210 -7.23 16.79 -12.16
CA ASN A 210 -7.64 17.96 -11.40
C ASN A 210 -6.66 19.11 -11.67
N GLU A 211 -7.16 20.27 -12.10
CA GLU A 211 -6.29 21.39 -12.50
C GLU A 211 -5.43 21.94 -11.36
N THR A 212 -5.92 21.91 -10.11
CA THR A 212 -5.13 22.33 -8.94
C THR A 212 -3.95 21.40 -8.72
N ILE A 213 -4.19 20.08 -8.73
CA ILE A 213 -3.14 19.08 -8.56
C ILE A 213 -2.16 19.11 -9.73
N LYS A 214 -2.67 19.23 -10.95
CA LYS A 214 -1.85 19.33 -12.16
C LYS A 214 -0.92 20.54 -12.12
N LYS A 215 -1.44 21.71 -11.74
CA LYS A 215 -0.63 22.92 -11.58
C LYS A 215 0.44 22.75 -10.50
N LEU A 216 0.09 22.16 -9.35
CA LEU A 216 1.05 21.86 -8.29
C LEU A 216 2.20 20.97 -8.79
N ILE A 217 1.89 19.91 -9.57
CA ILE A 217 2.90 19.01 -10.14
C ILE A 217 3.84 19.77 -11.09
N GLU A 218 3.31 20.63 -11.97
CA GLU A 218 4.15 21.38 -12.92
C GLU A 218 5.01 22.44 -12.22
N ASP A 219 4.44 23.20 -11.28
CA ASP A 219 5.18 24.19 -10.51
C ASP A 219 6.30 23.51 -9.68
N PHE A 220 6.01 22.36 -9.09
CA PHE A 220 7.01 21.53 -8.43
C PHE A 220 8.11 21.08 -9.41
N ARG A 221 7.73 20.48 -10.55
CA ARG A 221 8.65 19.98 -11.58
C ARG A 221 9.64 21.05 -12.06
N GLN A 222 9.16 22.28 -12.29
CA GLN A 222 10.02 23.39 -12.73
C GLN A 222 11.10 23.75 -11.71
N ARG A 223 10.83 23.55 -10.41
CA ARG A 223 11.74 23.94 -9.31
C ARG A 223 12.76 22.87 -8.97
N ILE A 224 12.44 21.60 -9.24
CA ILE A 224 13.33 20.46 -8.98
C ILE A 224 14.04 19.93 -10.23
N GLN A 225 13.87 20.61 -11.37
CA GLN A 225 14.38 20.14 -12.64
C GLN A 225 15.90 19.96 -12.59
N LYS A 226 16.35 18.83 -13.13
CA LYS A 226 17.76 18.50 -13.26
C LYS A 226 18.40 19.48 -14.26
N LEU A 227 19.45 20.19 -13.85
CA LEU A 227 20.39 20.80 -14.79
C LEU A 227 21.08 19.71 -15.60
#